data_AF-A0A9D7QZT7-F1
#
_entry.id   AF-A0A9D7QZT7-F1
#
_cell.length_a   1.000
_cell.length_b   1.000
_cell.length_c   1.000
_cell.angle_alpha   90.00
_cell.angle_beta   90.00
_cell.angle_gamma   90.00
#
_symmetry.space_group_name_H-M   'P 1'
#
loop_
_entity.id
_entity.type
_entity.pdbx_description
1 polymer ?
#
loop_
_entity_poly.entity_id
_entity_poly.type
_entity_poly.pdbx_seq_one_letter_code
_entity_poly.pdbx_strand_id
1 'polypeptide(L)'
;MKSVFKVLFAFIFILVTAEIYSQEIQETKISDFTIPGNVDVNDFKMAPEMRNYCYVVWNNDRTASEVHSRNSVSQAFSYVISDQIKFFSNSKYSAIGENYYDSNRKASTTLIVEGKNILTTEYIDWTSSYINKDDVLTVIIKDAEKYYLAKYSDDEGLTRSEPYDELRAAFRFERGTGEEGDDYVHEEEYTLDKNGDRIYTAVRNNKAYLIIGDAVKATPFTDIDNSSIAYDSNGDICFIAKDNGGLYSSPKGFFVVRGDKKYQKFDYVYAPLYFDRSGSIYYVASDSVGEYEYDSYIVKNDKKLDLNNKATGIVSGIFNVNVSPEGNVSYLEWRDIKQMNETSEQYYSSSSYFVKGGKEYFLGYNVRPFVYGTNGKFLYAAQSDPKITKSDIYLFENNTAKKVNSESYDDIYGYDFTPDEKIYFLGMTSDTSSGIYNSSVDLIIDNKKIGDFSFLVYQTEGDSSRALVYSQNGDYAFVTEETITDNQYYSVIYINGKKLDFPSVVTEGSKFFTGIYNMFYSVNNKLFFTATTRTAESYNDNVYEVFVDNISLGKTYNSIGRINYDRGLNVATFLAGRGKALYEVKVKF
;
A
#
# COMPACT_ATOMS: atom_id res chain seq x y z
N MET A 1 -44.98 48.85 10.90
CA MET A 1 -45.17 47.42 10.56
C MET A 1 -44.27 46.90 9.44
N LYS A 2 -44.05 47.61 8.31
CA LYS A 2 -43.21 47.11 7.21
C LYS A 2 -41.69 47.02 7.47
N SER A 3 -41.11 47.79 8.40
CA SER A 3 -39.67 47.69 8.71
C SER A 3 -39.33 46.52 9.65
N VAL A 4 -40.20 46.22 10.62
CA VAL A 4 -40.03 45.11 11.56
C VAL A 4 -40.05 43.76 10.83
N PHE A 5 -40.92 43.61 9.82
CA PHE A 5 -40.96 42.40 8.99
C PHE A 5 -39.70 42.20 8.14
N LYS A 6 -39.07 43.28 7.65
CA LYS A 6 -37.80 43.18 6.89
C LYS A 6 -36.62 42.80 7.79
N VAL A 7 -36.58 43.35 9.01
CA VAL A 7 -35.54 43.01 9.99
C VAL A 7 -35.71 41.56 10.46
N LEU A 8 -36.94 41.12 10.74
CA LEU A 8 -37.22 39.74 11.15
C LEU A 8 -36.91 38.73 10.03
N PHE A 9 -37.25 39.06 8.78
CA PHE A 9 -36.92 38.22 7.63
C PHE A 9 -35.41 38.16 7.39
N ALA A 10 -34.69 39.28 7.53
CA ALA A 10 -33.23 39.29 7.48
C ALA A 10 -32.60 38.48 8.63
N PHE A 11 -33.15 38.56 9.85
CA PHE A 11 -32.69 37.79 11.01
C PHE A 11 -32.92 36.29 10.82
N ILE A 12 -34.09 35.89 10.33
CA ILE A 12 -34.42 34.49 10.01
C ILE A 12 -33.55 34.00 8.85
N PHE A 13 -33.33 34.81 7.82
CA PHE A 13 -32.45 34.45 6.69
C PHE A 13 -30.98 34.32 7.14
N ILE A 14 -30.51 35.17 8.06
CA ILE A 14 -29.18 35.06 8.67
C ILE A 14 -29.08 33.81 9.56
N LEU A 15 -30.10 33.49 10.35
CA LEU A 15 -30.12 32.28 11.19
C LEU A 15 -30.18 30.99 10.36
N VAL A 16 -31.02 30.97 9.32
CA VAL A 16 -31.16 29.83 8.42
C VAL A 16 -29.90 29.64 7.56
N THR A 17 -29.28 30.72 7.09
CA THR A 17 -27.97 30.62 6.41
C THR A 17 -26.86 30.23 7.39
N ALA A 18 -26.86 30.72 8.62
CA ALA A 18 -25.88 30.32 9.63
C ALA A 18 -25.95 28.83 9.97
N GLU A 19 -27.14 28.20 10.02
CA GLU A 19 -27.28 26.75 10.20
C GLU A 19 -26.94 25.94 8.93
N ILE A 20 -27.17 26.49 7.73
CA ILE A 20 -26.80 25.83 6.46
C ILE A 20 -25.28 25.90 6.21
N TYR A 21 -24.59 26.89 6.78
CA TYR A 21 -23.14 27.09 6.64
C TYR A 21 -22.34 26.82 7.92
N SER A 22 -22.97 26.38 9.03
CA SER A 22 -22.23 26.01 10.23
C SER A 22 -21.57 24.66 10.04
N GLN A 23 -20.25 24.67 9.93
CA GLN A 23 -19.42 23.47 10.03
C GLN A 23 -19.57 22.91 11.45
N GLU A 24 -20.04 21.68 11.56
CA GLU A 24 -20.27 21.01 12.83
C GLU A 24 -19.35 19.80 12.97
N ILE A 25 -18.55 19.78 14.02
CA ILE A 25 -17.88 18.58 14.51
C ILE A 25 -18.80 17.89 15.51
N GLN A 26 -19.18 16.65 15.20
CA GLN A 26 -20.00 15.81 16.06
C GLN A 26 -19.14 14.68 16.64
N GLU A 27 -19.15 14.52 17.96
CA GLU A 27 -18.42 13.45 18.65
C GLU A 27 -19.43 12.50 19.31
N THR A 28 -19.33 11.20 19.00
CA THR A 28 -20.05 10.15 19.71
C THR A 28 -19.05 9.34 20.50
N LYS A 29 -19.13 9.39 21.84
CA LYS A 29 -18.25 8.58 22.68
C LYS A 29 -18.58 7.09 22.50
N ILE A 30 -17.56 6.29 22.18
CA ILE A 30 -17.68 4.84 22.00
C ILE A 30 -17.47 4.13 23.34
N SER A 31 -16.39 4.44 24.04
CA SER A 31 -16.02 3.77 25.29
C SER A 31 -15.07 4.60 26.15
N ASP A 32 -15.03 4.26 27.45
CA ASP A 32 -14.05 4.77 28.42
C ASP A 32 -13.12 3.61 28.81
N PHE A 33 -11.83 3.89 28.90
CA PHE A 33 -10.80 2.89 29.19
C PHE A 33 -10.11 3.16 30.53
N THR A 34 -9.85 2.09 31.28
CA THR A 34 -9.06 2.16 32.51
C THR A 34 -7.64 1.73 32.18
N ILE A 35 -6.88 2.64 31.55
CA ILE A 35 -5.51 2.37 31.09
C ILE A 35 -4.50 3.31 31.74
N PRO A 36 -3.22 2.92 31.79
CA PRO A 36 -2.14 3.84 32.03
C PRO A 36 -1.91 4.70 30.76
N GLY A 37 -1.92 6.02 30.91
CA GLY A 37 -1.80 6.96 29.80
C GLY A 37 -3.11 7.28 29.06
N ASN A 38 -2.99 7.63 27.78
CA ASN A 38 -4.08 8.03 26.89
C ASN A 38 -4.43 6.93 25.90
N VAL A 39 -5.66 6.96 25.38
CA VAL A 39 -6.15 6.02 24.36
C VAL A 39 -5.45 6.25 23.03
N ASP A 40 -4.86 5.22 22.45
CA ASP A 40 -4.37 5.22 21.07
C ASP A 40 -5.38 4.51 20.16
N VAL A 41 -5.91 5.23 19.18
CA VAL A 41 -6.82 4.67 18.16
C VAL A 41 -6.22 3.50 17.38
N ASN A 42 -4.89 3.41 17.27
CA ASN A 42 -4.22 2.32 16.56
C ASN A 42 -4.29 0.99 17.33
N ASP A 43 -4.50 1.04 18.65
CA ASP A 43 -4.70 -0.14 19.49
C ASP A 43 -6.16 -0.62 19.48
N PHE A 44 -7.07 0.10 18.81
CA PHE A 44 -8.48 -0.22 18.74
C PHE A 44 -8.88 -0.93 17.45
N LYS A 45 -9.68 -2.00 17.57
CA LYS A 45 -10.33 -2.67 16.45
C LYS A 45 -11.81 -2.85 16.69
N MET A 46 -12.60 -2.66 15.64
CA MET A 46 -14.06 -2.72 15.71
C MET A 46 -14.60 -3.59 14.59
N ALA A 47 -15.66 -4.33 14.90
CA ALA A 47 -16.58 -4.92 13.94
C ALA A 47 -17.92 -4.17 14.07
N PRO A 48 -18.13 -3.08 13.31
CA PRO A 48 -19.27 -2.18 13.51
C PRO A 48 -20.61 -2.89 13.32
N GLU A 49 -20.70 -3.78 12.33
CA GLU A 49 -21.91 -4.57 12.05
C GLU A 49 -22.28 -5.49 13.22
N MET A 50 -21.27 -5.97 13.96
CA MET A 50 -21.43 -6.86 15.10
C MET A 50 -21.51 -6.11 16.43
N ARG A 51 -21.45 -4.76 16.40
CA ARG A 51 -21.36 -3.89 17.59
C ARG A 51 -20.31 -4.36 18.61
N ASN A 52 -19.18 -4.87 18.12
CA ASN A 52 -18.13 -5.41 18.95
C ASN A 52 -16.81 -4.67 18.73
N TYR A 53 -15.97 -4.64 19.75
CA TYR A 53 -14.65 -4.03 19.69
C TYR A 53 -13.65 -4.75 20.58
N CYS A 54 -12.38 -4.57 20.24
CA CYS A 54 -11.22 -4.95 21.02
C CYS A 54 -10.29 -3.76 21.14
N TYR A 55 -9.59 -3.68 22.26
CA TYR A 55 -8.59 -2.66 22.52
C TYR A 55 -7.36 -3.30 23.14
N VAL A 56 -6.18 -3.02 22.59
CA VAL A 56 -4.92 -3.50 23.14
C VAL A 56 -4.44 -2.51 24.21
N VAL A 57 -4.34 -2.98 25.44
CA VAL A 57 -3.89 -2.18 26.59
C VAL A 57 -2.45 -2.51 26.90
N TRP A 58 -1.58 -1.50 26.84
CA TRP A 58 -0.20 -1.59 27.29
C TRP A 58 -0.06 -1.26 28.78
N ASN A 59 0.87 -1.92 29.46
CA ASN A 59 1.31 -1.50 30.79
C ASN A 59 2.14 -0.20 30.72
N ASN A 60 2.41 0.42 31.88
CA ASN A 60 3.09 1.72 31.98
C ASN A 60 4.45 1.78 31.26
N ASP A 61 5.21 0.69 31.32
CA ASP A 61 6.55 0.54 30.77
C ASP A 61 6.55 -0.04 29.35
N ARG A 62 5.37 -0.30 28.76
CA ARG A 62 5.17 -0.92 27.44
C ARG A 62 5.95 -2.23 27.26
N THR A 63 6.10 -2.99 28.34
CA THR A 63 6.74 -4.31 28.34
C THR A 63 5.74 -5.45 28.23
N ALA A 64 4.46 -5.16 28.44
CA ALA A 64 3.38 -6.11 28.26
C ALA A 64 2.09 -5.45 27.77
N SER A 65 1.28 -6.23 27.06
CA SER A 65 -0.02 -5.84 26.51
C SER A 65 -1.08 -6.93 26.68
N GLU A 66 -2.34 -6.52 26.77
CA GLU A 66 -3.53 -7.36 26.91
C GLU A 66 -4.58 -6.96 25.88
N VAL A 67 -5.40 -7.90 25.41
CA VAL A 67 -6.60 -7.59 24.62
C VAL A 67 -7.79 -7.45 25.57
N HIS A 68 -8.36 -6.26 25.58
CA HIS A 68 -9.59 -5.93 26.32
C HIS A 68 -10.75 -5.91 25.33
N SER A 69 -11.75 -6.76 25.57
CA SER A 69 -13.02 -6.76 24.83
C SER A 69 -14.17 -6.48 25.79
N ARG A 70 -15.41 -6.49 25.27
CA ARG A 70 -16.61 -6.35 26.12
C ARG A 70 -16.78 -7.50 27.12
N ASN A 71 -16.42 -8.72 26.74
CA ASN A 71 -16.75 -9.92 27.51
C ASN A 71 -15.54 -10.57 28.19
N SER A 72 -14.33 -10.18 27.82
CA SER A 72 -13.11 -10.83 28.27
C SER A 72 -11.89 -9.89 28.25
N VAL A 73 -10.92 -10.22 29.10
CA VAL A 73 -9.56 -9.66 29.08
C VAL A 73 -8.62 -10.85 28.87
N SER A 74 -7.70 -10.75 27.91
CA SER A 74 -6.68 -11.79 27.73
C SER A 74 -5.67 -11.75 28.88
N GLN A 75 -4.86 -12.81 29.03
CA GLN A 75 -3.64 -12.67 29.80
C GLN A 75 -2.70 -11.62 29.14
N ALA A 76 -1.71 -11.16 29.90
CA ALA A 76 -0.67 -10.29 29.38
C ALA A 76 0.34 -11.05 28.50
N PHE A 77 0.76 -10.42 27.42
CA PHE A 77 1.81 -10.85 26.49
C PHE A 77 2.85 -9.75 26.35
N SER A 78 4.07 -10.04 25.90
CA SER A 78 5.04 -8.97 25.60
C SER A 78 4.52 -8.02 24.51
N TYR A 79 3.83 -8.56 23.49
CA TYR A 79 3.21 -7.80 22.41
C TYR A 79 1.93 -8.48 21.92
N VAL A 80 0.94 -7.69 21.52
CA VAL A 80 -0.24 -8.15 20.80
C VAL A 80 -0.32 -7.41 19.46
N ILE A 81 -0.53 -8.19 18.39
CA ILE A 81 -0.68 -7.66 17.03
C ILE A 81 -2.08 -7.06 16.89
N SER A 82 -2.23 -5.77 17.23
CA SER A 82 -3.50 -5.06 17.29
C SER A 82 -4.13 -4.88 15.91
N ASP A 83 -3.32 -4.66 14.87
CA ASP A 83 -3.76 -4.33 13.52
C ASP A 83 -4.53 -5.46 12.82
N GLN A 84 -4.30 -6.70 13.22
CA GLN A 84 -4.80 -7.92 12.57
C GLN A 84 -5.83 -8.71 13.40
N ILE A 85 -6.45 -8.12 14.43
CA ILE A 85 -7.54 -8.78 15.20
C ILE A 85 -8.71 -9.10 14.26
N LYS A 86 -9.25 -10.33 14.37
CA LYS A 86 -10.33 -10.85 13.53
C LYS A 86 -11.58 -11.11 14.37
N PHE A 87 -12.77 -10.97 13.79
CA PHE A 87 -14.04 -11.16 14.49
C PHE A 87 -14.87 -12.28 13.86
N PHE A 88 -15.39 -13.16 14.71
CA PHE A 88 -16.39 -14.16 14.33
C PHE A 88 -17.78 -13.52 14.28
N SER A 89 -18.71 -14.10 13.51
CA SER A 89 -20.07 -13.57 13.34
C SER A 89 -20.85 -13.47 14.66
N ASN A 90 -20.51 -14.31 15.64
CA ASN A 90 -21.08 -14.31 16.99
C ASN A 90 -20.48 -13.25 17.95
N SER A 91 -19.76 -12.26 17.41
CA SER A 91 -19.10 -11.20 18.18
C SER A 91 -17.96 -11.69 19.10
N LYS A 92 -17.38 -12.87 18.87
CA LYS A 92 -16.08 -13.20 19.48
C LYS A 92 -14.94 -12.59 18.67
N TYR A 93 -13.80 -12.38 19.31
CA TYR A 93 -12.58 -12.00 18.61
C TYR A 93 -11.52 -13.12 18.62
N SER A 94 -10.61 -13.05 17.66
CA SER A 94 -9.34 -13.75 17.68
C SER A 94 -8.17 -12.79 17.49
N ALA A 95 -7.09 -13.02 18.24
CA ALA A 95 -5.89 -12.20 18.24
C ALA A 95 -4.64 -13.08 18.44
N ILE A 96 -3.47 -12.50 18.22
CA ILE A 96 -2.18 -13.13 18.46
C ILE A 96 -1.41 -12.36 19.54
N GLY A 97 -1.03 -13.08 20.60
CA GLY A 97 -0.11 -12.60 21.61
C GLY A 97 1.27 -13.22 21.43
N GLU A 98 2.32 -12.42 21.50
CA GLU A 98 3.71 -12.83 21.40
C GLU A 98 4.45 -12.61 22.72
N ASN A 99 5.27 -13.59 23.10
CA ASN A 99 6.19 -13.47 24.22
C ASN A 99 7.62 -13.51 23.70
N TYR A 100 8.49 -12.73 24.32
CA TYR A 100 9.88 -12.59 23.93
C TYR A 100 10.81 -13.01 25.08
N TYR A 101 11.94 -13.65 24.76
CA TYR A 101 12.99 -13.91 25.74
C TYR A 101 13.77 -12.64 26.10
N ASP A 102 13.92 -11.77 25.11
CA ASP A 102 14.66 -10.50 25.11
C ASP A 102 14.10 -9.60 23.99
N SER A 103 14.57 -8.37 23.84
CA SER A 103 13.97 -7.40 22.90
C SER A 103 13.91 -7.86 21.43
N ASN A 104 14.72 -8.85 21.03
CA ASN A 104 14.87 -9.23 19.62
C ASN A 104 14.53 -10.70 19.35
N ARG A 105 14.29 -11.51 20.38
CA ARG A 105 14.10 -12.96 20.23
C ARG A 105 12.75 -13.43 20.74
N LYS A 106 11.87 -13.76 19.79
CA LYS A 106 10.55 -14.33 20.09
C LYS A 106 10.69 -15.69 20.78
N ALA A 107 10.01 -15.84 21.90
CA ALA A 107 9.95 -17.08 22.69
C ALA A 107 8.77 -17.96 22.27
N SER A 108 7.60 -17.35 22.06
CA SER A 108 6.40 -18.08 21.63
C SER A 108 5.36 -17.13 21.03
N THR A 109 4.45 -17.72 20.27
CA THR A 109 3.26 -17.06 19.74
C THR A 109 2.02 -17.82 20.19
N THR A 110 1.01 -17.10 20.66
CA THR A 110 -0.21 -17.65 21.21
C THR A 110 -1.43 -17.16 20.45
N LEU A 111 -2.24 -18.10 19.96
CA LEU A 111 -3.57 -17.84 19.44
C LEU A 111 -4.55 -17.62 20.59
N ILE A 112 -5.22 -16.47 20.57
CA ILE A 112 -6.22 -16.07 21.55
C ILE A 112 -7.58 -16.08 20.86
N VAL A 113 -8.59 -16.64 21.52
CA VAL A 113 -10.00 -16.47 21.15
C VAL A 113 -10.77 -16.07 22.39
N GLU A 114 -11.39 -14.89 22.34
CA GLU A 114 -12.22 -14.33 23.43
C GLU A 114 -11.52 -14.42 24.81
N GLY A 115 -10.28 -13.91 24.87
CA GLY A 115 -9.44 -13.87 26.07
C GLY A 115 -8.81 -15.21 26.49
N LYS A 116 -9.15 -16.33 25.84
CA LYS A 116 -8.61 -17.65 26.15
C LYS A 116 -7.44 -18.00 25.22
N ASN A 117 -6.38 -18.57 25.79
CA ASN A 117 -5.29 -19.16 25.02
C ASN A 117 -5.78 -20.48 24.38
N ILE A 118 -5.85 -20.51 23.06
CA ILE A 118 -6.25 -21.69 22.29
C ILE A 118 -5.03 -22.54 21.95
N LEU A 119 -3.92 -21.90 21.59
CA LEU A 119 -2.69 -22.56 21.18
C LEU A 119 -1.49 -21.68 21.47
N THR A 120 -0.42 -22.24 22.05
CA THR A 120 0.91 -21.61 22.09
C THR A 120 1.89 -22.46 21.29
N THR A 121 2.66 -21.82 20.40
CA THR A 121 3.57 -22.50 19.47
C THR A 121 4.73 -21.59 19.07
N GLU A 122 5.65 -22.08 18.24
CA GLU A 122 6.87 -21.35 17.83
C GLU A 122 6.52 -20.20 16.87
N TYR A 123 5.58 -20.44 15.96
CA TYR A 123 5.18 -19.48 14.94
C TYR A 123 3.72 -19.69 14.49
N ILE A 124 3.04 -18.58 14.23
CA ILE A 124 1.70 -18.52 13.65
C ILE A 124 1.75 -17.52 12.50
N ASP A 125 1.38 -17.94 11.30
CA ASP A 125 1.21 -17.05 10.15
C ASP A 125 -0.15 -16.34 10.27
N TRP A 126 -0.13 -15.17 10.90
CA TRP A 126 -1.35 -14.42 11.17
C TRP A 126 -1.83 -13.59 9.99
N THR A 127 -0.91 -13.20 9.10
CA THR A 127 -1.22 -12.42 7.90
C THR A 127 -2.06 -13.24 6.93
N SER A 128 -1.74 -14.53 6.76
CA SER A 128 -2.51 -15.45 5.92
C SER A 128 -3.66 -16.18 6.61
N SER A 129 -3.99 -15.81 7.86
CA SER A 129 -5.17 -16.36 8.55
C SER A 129 -6.47 -15.67 8.15
N TYR A 130 -7.60 -16.37 8.31
CA TYR A 130 -8.93 -15.82 8.05
C TYR A 130 -10.02 -16.61 8.79
N ILE A 131 -11.18 -15.97 9.00
CA ILE A 131 -12.41 -16.63 9.45
C ILE A 131 -13.29 -16.77 8.22
N ASN A 132 -13.68 -18.01 7.88
CA ASN A 132 -14.54 -18.25 6.73
C ASN A 132 -16.02 -17.98 7.08
N LYS A 133 -16.91 -18.12 6.09
CA LYS A 133 -18.36 -17.85 6.25
C LYS A 133 -19.07 -18.75 7.26
N ASP A 134 -18.45 -19.89 7.61
CA ASP A 134 -18.96 -20.87 8.56
C ASP A 134 -18.36 -20.65 9.97
N ASP A 135 -17.78 -19.47 10.22
CA ASP A 135 -17.12 -19.09 11.48
C ASP A 135 -15.94 -19.99 11.87
N VAL A 136 -15.25 -20.59 10.89
CA VAL A 136 -14.03 -21.36 11.12
C VAL A 136 -12.80 -20.49 10.91
N LEU A 137 -12.03 -20.27 11.97
CA LEU A 137 -10.72 -19.64 11.89
C LEU A 137 -9.71 -20.63 11.32
N THR A 138 -9.12 -20.31 10.18
CA THR A 138 -8.04 -21.10 9.56
C THR A 138 -6.73 -20.33 9.63
N VAL A 139 -5.66 -21.01 10.07
CA VAL A 139 -4.34 -20.41 10.29
C VAL A 139 -3.21 -21.42 10.08
N ILE A 140 -2.08 -20.97 9.51
CA ILE A 140 -0.86 -21.79 9.42
C ILE A 140 -0.07 -21.64 10.73
N ILE A 141 0.34 -22.76 11.31
CA ILE A 141 1.16 -22.80 12.51
C ILE A 141 2.42 -23.63 12.26
N LYS A 142 3.50 -23.36 13.01
CA LYS A 142 4.72 -24.16 12.97
C LYS A 142 5.06 -24.68 14.36
N ASP A 143 5.28 -25.99 14.44
CA ASP A 143 5.59 -26.71 15.68
C ASP A 143 6.61 -27.81 15.37
N ALA A 144 7.71 -27.87 16.12
CA ALA A 144 8.81 -28.82 15.93
C ALA A 144 9.29 -28.91 14.47
N GLU A 145 9.60 -27.76 13.87
CA GLU A 145 10.07 -27.61 12.48
C GLU A 145 9.09 -28.03 11.38
N LYS A 146 7.84 -28.37 11.71
CA LYS A 146 6.79 -28.71 10.74
C LYS A 146 5.67 -27.69 10.73
N TYR A 147 5.07 -27.49 9.56
CA TYR A 147 3.92 -26.63 9.37
C TYR A 147 2.62 -27.44 9.38
N TYR A 148 1.56 -26.84 9.91
CA TYR A 148 0.22 -27.41 9.98
C TYR A 148 -0.80 -26.35 9.60
N LEU A 149 -1.88 -26.77 8.94
CA LEU A 149 -3.08 -25.97 8.80
C LEU A 149 -3.96 -26.24 10.03
N ALA A 150 -4.08 -25.24 10.91
CA ALA A 150 -4.93 -25.32 12.08
C ALA A 150 -6.29 -24.66 11.79
N LYS A 151 -7.37 -25.32 12.23
CA LYS A 151 -8.73 -24.82 12.14
C LYS A 151 -9.33 -24.73 13.55
N TYR A 152 -10.04 -23.65 13.85
CA TYR A 152 -10.72 -23.47 15.12
C TYR A 152 -12.18 -23.06 14.89
N SER A 153 -13.10 -23.78 15.56
CA SER A 153 -14.51 -23.40 15.71
C SER A 153 -14.96 -23.67 17.15
N ASP A 154 -16.09 -23.09 17.56
CA ASP A 154 -16.65 -23.35 18.89
C ASP A 154 -17.11 -24.81 19.07
N ASP A 155 -17.62 -25.41 17.99
CA ASP A 155 -18.21 -26.75 18.01
C ASP A 155 -17.14 -27.86 18.03
N GLU A 156 -16.06 -27.69 17.25
CA GLU A 156 -15.01 -28.72 17.09
C GLU A 156 -13.75 -28.42 17.90
N GLY A 157 -13.60 -27.20 18.42
CA GLY A 157 -12.37 -26.74 19.04
C GLY A 157 -11.23 -26.59 18.02
N LEU A 158 -9.98 -26.71 18.49
CA LEU A 158 -8.80 -26.62 17.64
C LEU A 158 -8.49 -27.99 17.00
N THR A 159 -8.48 -28.04 15.68
CA THR A 159 -7.99 -29.18 14.90
C THR A 159 -6.77 -28.78 14.07
N ARG A 160 -5.98 -29.77 13.65
CA ARG A 160 -4.77 -29.56 12.83
C ARG A 160 -4.71 -30.60 11.72
N SER A 161 -4.17 -30.20 10.57
CA SER A 161 -3.83 -31.12 9.48
C SER A 161 -2.69 -32.07 9.87
N GLU A 162 -2.35 -32.95 8.93
CA GLU A 162 -1.04 -33.64 8.94
C GLU A 162 0.13 -32.63 8.83
N PRO A 163 1.36 -33.02 9.26
CA PRO A 163 2.54 -32.16 9.18
C PRO A 163 3.08 -32.02 7.75
N TYR A 164 3.52 -30.80 7.42
CA TYR A 164 4.19 -30.44 6.17
C TYR A 164 5.59 -29.86 6.43
N ASP A 165 6.50 -30.05 5.47
CA ASP A 165 7.82 -29.41 5.46
C ASP A 165 7.70 -27.91 5.17
N GLU A 166 6.78 -27.54 4.28
CA GLU A 166 6.40 -26.17 3.96
C GLU A 166 4.88 -26.08 3.74
N LEU A 167 4.27 -24.95 4.10
CA LEU A 167 2.85 -24.67 3.87
C LEU A 167 2.70 -23.17 3.61
N ARG A 168 2.08 -22.80 2.50
CA ARG A 168 1.91 -21.40 2.06
C ARG A 168 0.50 -21.17 1.56
N ALA A 169 -0.14 -20.09 2.00
CA ALA A 169 -1.38 -19.63 1.40
C ALA A 169 -1.13 -19.20 -0.05
N ALA A 170 -2.00 -19.63 -0.96
CA ALA A 170 -1.98 -19.17 -2.33
C ALA A 170 -2.55 -17.76 -2.40
N PHE A 171 -1.88 -16.90 -3.14
CA PHE A 171 -2.33 -15.53 -3.37
C PHE A 171 -2.06 -15.17 -4.82
N ARG A 172 -2.69 -14.10 -5.27
CA ARG A 172 -2.38 -13.43 -6.52
C ARG A 172 -1.95 -12.03 -6.17
N PHE A 173 -0.97 -11.53 -6.89
CA PHE A 173 -0.77 -10.10 -6.95
C PHE A 173 -1.97 -9.53 -7.72
N GLU A 174 -2.87 -8.84 -7.03
CA GLU A 174 -3.75 -7.97 -7.80
C GLU A 174 -2.88 -6.90 -8.44
N ARG A 175 -3.24 -6.56 -9.68
CA ARG A 175 -2.81 -5.29 -10.22
C ARG A 175 -3.31 -4.27 -9.22
N GLY A 176 -2.39 -3.62 -8.50
CA GLY A 176 -2.75 -2.35 -7.87
C GLY A 176 -3.48 -1.51 -8.92
N THR A 177 -4.39 -0.66 -8.49
CA THR A 177 -5.05 0.31 -9.38
C THR A 177 -4.06 1.25 -10.08
N GLY A 178 -2.76 1.13 -9.78
CA GLY A 178 -1.65 1.67 -10.54
C GLY A 178 -1.57 1.13 -11.96
N GLU A 179 -1.45 2.08 -12.88
CA GLU A 179 -1.33 1.83 -14.31
C GLU A 179 0.10 1.33 -14.65
N GLU A 180 0.38 1.00 -15.92
CA GLU A 180 1.60 0.23 -16.29
C GLU A 180 2.89 1.01 -15.97
N GLY A 181 3.48 0.79 -14.80
CA GLY A 181 4.73 1.43 -14.41
C GLY A 181 4.89 1.67 -12.92
N ASP A 182 3.81 1.66 -12.16
CA ASP A 182 3.88 1.93 -10.73
C ASP A 182 4.77 0.93 -9.97
N ASP A 183 5.51 1.44 -8.97
CA ASP A 183 6.21 0.62 -7.98
C ASP A 183 5.12 -0.03 -7.13
N TYR A 184 4.62 -1.18 -7.59
CA TYR A 184 3.40 -1.77 -7.08
C TYR A 184 3.54 -2.07 -5.59
N VAL A 185 2.71 -1.42 -4.77
CA VAL A 185 2.18 -2.10 -3.58
C VAL A 185 1.20 -3.11 -4.12
N HIS A 186 1.65 -4.34 -4.33
CA HIS A 186 0.73 -5.41 -4.69
C HIS A 186 -0.17 -5.68 -3.48
N GLU A 187 -1.46 -5.41 -3.62
CA GLU A 187 -2.42 -6.00 -2.71
C GLU A 187 -2.42 -7.51 -2.99
N GLU A 188 -1.92 -8.28 -2.02
CA GLU A 188 -1.99 -9.74 -2.05
C GLU A 188 -3.43 -10.15 -1.80
N GLU A 189 -4.13 -10.54 -2.86
CA GLU A 189 -5.41 -11.20 -2.69
C GLU A 189 -5.20 -12.71 -2.61
N TYR A 190 -5.63 -13.29 -1.49
CA TYR A 190 -5.60 -14.74 -1.34
C TYR A 190 -6.49 -15.40 -2.39
N THR A 191 -5.96 -16.44 -3.05
CA THR A 191 -6.72 -17.20 -4.03
C THR A 191 -7.76 -18.05 -3.32
N LEU A 192 -9.02 -17.84 -3.67
CA LEU A 192 -10.16 -18.54 -3.09
C LEU A 192 -10.64 -19.67 -3.99
N ASP A 193 -11.21 -20.71 -3.39
CA ASP A 193 -11.97 -21.73 -4.06
C ASP A 193 -13.42 -21.30 -4.34
N LYS A 194 -14.21 -22.17 -4.96
CA LYS A 194 -15.63 -21.91 -5.28
C LYS A 194 -16.53 -21.68 -4.06
N ASN A 195 -16.09 -22.05 -2.86
CA ASN A 195 -16.81 -21.87 -1.61
C ASN A 195 -16.41 -20.61 -0.87
N GLY A 196 -15.35 -19.93 -1.33
CA GLY A 196 -14.74 -18.76 -0.69
C GLY A 196 -13.63 -19.11 0.29
N ASP A 197 -13.18 -20.36 0.36
CA ASP A 197 -12.08 -20.79 1.22
C ASP A 197 -10.73 -20.57 0.53
N ARG A 198 -9.69 -20.21 1.29
CA ARG A 198 -8.34 -20.02 0.75
C ARG A 198 -7.74 -21.34 0.27
N ILE A 199 -7.01 -21.27 -0.83
CA ILE A 199 -6.20 -22.38 -1.36
C ILE A 199 -4.81 -22.33 -0.74
N TYR A 200 -4.20 -23.49 -0.51
CA TYR A 200 -2.83 -23.60 0.00
C TYR A 200 -1.97 -24.50 -0.89
N THR A 201 -0.68 -24.19 -0.92
CA THR A 201 0.37 -25.08 -1.43
C THR A 201 1.13 -25.64 -0.25
N ALA A 202 1.51 -26.92 -0.31
CA ALA A 202 2.30 -27.54 0.75
C ALA A 202 3.36 -28.46 0.17
N VAL A 203 4.47 -28.66 0.91
CA VAL A 203 5.50 -29.64 0.57
C VAL A 203 5.60 -30.66 1.70
N ARG A 204 5.63 -31.95 1.35
CA ARG A 204 5.89 -33.03 2.30
C ARG A 204 6.67 -34.15 1.62
N ASN A 205 7.80 -34.54 2.21
CA ASN A 205 8.70 -35.57 1.70
C ASN A 205 9.11 -35.30 0.24
N ASN A 206 9.50 -34.06 -0.06
CA ASN A 206 9.86 -33.58 -1.40
C ASN A 206 8.75 -33.75 -2.45
N LYS A 207 7.48 -33.70 -2.04
CA LYS A 207 6.33 -33.67 -2.94
C LYS A 207 5.44 -32.49 -2.62
N ALA A 208 5.00 -31.80 -3.66
CA ALA A 208 4.06 -30.70 -3.53
C ALA A 208 2.62 -31.21 -3.51
N TYR A 209 1.78 -30.50 -2.75
CA TYR A 209 0.36 -30.75 -2.58
C TYR A 209 -0.40 -29.44 -2.79
N LEU A 210 -1.60 -29.56 -3.37
CA LEU A 210 -2.59 -28.49 -3.38
C LEU A 210 -3.68 -28.83 -2.38
N ILE A 211 -4.02 -27.88 -1.50
CA ILE A 211 -5.07 -28.01 -0.50
C ILE A 211 -6.19 -27.04 -0.88
N ILE A 212 -7.38 -27.58 -1.17
CA ILE A 212 -8.55 -26.84 -1.65
C ILE A 212 -9.75 -27.29 -0.82
N GLY A 213 -10.26 -26.42 0.05
CA GLY A 213 -11.22 -26.82 1.10
C GLY A 213 -10.63 -27.93 1.96
N ASP A 214 -11.32 -29.07 2.03
CA ASP A 214 -10.85 -30.27 2.74
C ASP A 214 -10.09 -31.27 1.84
N ALA A 215 -9.99 -30.99 0.54
CA ALA A 215 -9.32 -31.88 -0.41
C ALA A 215 -7.81 -31.60 -0.44
N VAL A 216 -7.00 -32.63 -0.15
CA VAL A 216 -5.54 -32.58 -0.29
C VAL A 216 -5.13 -33.38 -1.52
N LYS A 217 -4.67 -32.70 -2.57
CA LYS A 217 -4.25 -33.30 -3.85
C LYS A 217 -2.73 -33.37 -3.92
N ALA A 218 -2.18 -34.59 -3.84
CA ALA A 218 -0.77 -34.82 -4.12
C ALA A 218 -0.46 -34.56 -5.60
N THR A 219 0.70 -33.98 -5.88
CA THR A 219 1.19 -33.72 -7.23
C THR A 219 2.47 -34.51 -7.51
N PRO A 220 2.85 -34.71 -8.78
CA PRO A 220 4.14 -35.31 -9.12
C PRO A 220 5.31 -34.32 -9.03
N PHE A 221 5.09 -33.12 -8.50
CA PHE A 221 6.05 -32.01 -8.45
C PHE A 221 6.73 -31.96 -7.09
N THR A 222 7.91 -31.35 -7.03
CA THR A 222 8.59 -31.11 -5.74
C THR A 222 8.12 -29.84 -5.08
N ASP A 223 7.69 -28.85 -5.88
CA ASP A 223 7.27 -27.54 -5.38
C ASP A 223 6.30 -26.82 -6.35
N ILE A 224 5.48 -25.90 -5.83
CA ILE A 224 4.45 -25.11 -6.54
C ILE A 224 4.50 -23.66 -6.06
N ASP A 225 4.46 -22.72 -7.01
CA ASP A 225 4.52 -21.29 -6.72
C ASP A 225 3.15 -20.81 -6.24
N ASN A 226 3.08 -20.44 -4.97
CA ASN A 226 1.84 -20.03 -4.32
C ASN A 226 1.30 -18.70 -4.85
N SER A 227 2.11 -17.89 -5.53
CA SER A 227 1.69 -16.64 -6.17
C SER A 227 1.11 -16.83 -7.59
N SER A 228 1.13 -18.07 -8.10
CA SER A 228 0.81 -18.38 -9.51
C SER A 228 -0.54 -19.10 -9.71
N ILE A 229 -1.23 -19.46 -8.63
CA ILE A 229 -2.45 -20.26 -8.70
C ILE A 229 -3.57 -19.44 -9.35
N ALA A 230 -4.07 -19.93 -10.48
CA ALA A 230 -5.17 -19.29 -11.21
C ALA A 230 -6.14 -20.34 -11.77
N TYR A 231 -7.32 -19.89 -12.19
CA TYR A 231 -8.30 -20.70 -12.91
C TYR A 231 -8.41 -20.22 -14.37
N ASP A 232 -8.47 -21.16 -15.31
CA ASP A 232 -8.80 -20.83 -16.69
C ASP A 232 -10.31 -20.64 -16.89
N SER A 233 -10.73 -20.32 -18.11
CA SER A 233 -12.15 -20.13 -18.46
C SER A 233 -13.02 -21.40 -18.36
N ASN A 234 -12.41 -22.59 -18.25
CA ASN A 234 -13.12 -23.86 -18.03
C ASN A 234 -13.16 -24.25 -16.55
N GLY A 235 -12.49 -23.50 -15.67
CA GLY A 235 -12.34 -23.82 -14.25
C GLY A 235 -11.19 -24.79 -13.93
N ASP A 236 -10.28 -25.05 -14.89
CA ASP A 236 -9.08 -25.84 -14.62
C ASP A 236 -8.05 -24.98 -13.87
N ILE A 237 -7.48 -25.56 -12.82
CA ILE A 237 -6.41 -24.92 -12.04
C ILE A 237 -5.12 -24.89 -12.87
N CYS A 238 -4.52 -23.71 -12.92
CA CYS A 238 -3.24 -23.43 -13.55
C CYS A 238 -2.25 -22.92 -12.50
N PHE A 239 -0.98 -23.32 -12.62
CA PHE A 239 0.08 -22.88 -11.70
C PHE A 239 1.48 -23.11 -12.28
N ILE A 240 2.47 -22.45 -11.70
CA ILE A 240 3.89 -22.68 -11.96
C ILE A 240 4.39 -23.74 -10.98
N ALA A 241 5.14 -24.72 -11.50
CA ALA A 241 5.67 -25.82 -10.71
C ALA A 241 7.13 -26.11 -11.04
N LYS A 242 7.77 -26.86 -10.13
CA LYS A 242 9.12 -27.42 -10.32
C LYS A 242 9.11 -28.93 -10.15
N ASP A 243 9.83 -29.65 -11.00
CA ASP A 243 9.90 -31.11 -10.96
C ASP A 243 11.03 -31.67 -10.08
N ASN A 244 12.00 -30.84 -9.68
CA ASN A 244 13.06 -31.22 -8.75
C ASN A 244 13.55 -30.02 -7.92
N GLY A 245 13.69 -30.20 -6.61
CA GLY A 245 14.15 -29.18 -5.68
C GLY A 245 13.09 -28.12 -5.35
N GLY A 246 13.47 -27.15 -4.50
CA GLY A 246 12.62 -26.01 -4.16
C GLY A 246 12.59 -24.97 -5.27
N LEU A 247 11.49 -24.22 -5.36
CA LEU A 247 11.38 -23.06 -6.23
C LEU A 247 12.45 -22.03 -5.92
N TYR A 248 12.96 -21.42 -6.97
CA TYR A 248 13.98 -20.36 -6.98
C TYR A 248 15.33 -20.69 -6.28
N SER A 249 15.49 -21.90 -5.73
CA SER A 249 16.75 -22.40 -5.15
C SER A 249 17.86 -22.67 -6.17
N SER A 250 17.48 -22.83 -7.44
CA SER A 250 18.36 -23.17 -8.56
C SER A 250 17.66 -22.86 -9.87
N PRO A 251 18.41 -22.46 -10.93
CA PRO A 251 17.85 -22.40 -12.28
C PRO A 251 17.45 -23.82 -12.74
N LYS A 252 16.56 -23.87 -13.73
CA LYS A 252 16.06 -25.07 -14.45
C LYS A 252 14.94 -25.81 -13.75
N GLY A 253 13.99 -26.26 -14.59
CA GLY A 253 12.92 -27.18 -14.18
C GLY A 253 11.59 -26.50 -13.88
N PHE A 254 11.45 -25.20 -14.16
CA PHE A 254 10.20 -24.46 -13.98
C PHE A 254 9.32 -24.62 -15.22
N PHE A 255 8.03 -24.81 -15.02
CA PHE A 255 7.05 -24.88 -16.11
C PHE A 255 5.65 -24.56 -15.59
N VAL A 256 4.76 -24.20 -16.51
CA VAL A 256 3.34 -24.04 -16.22
C VAL A 256 2.63 -25.40 -16.29
N VAL A 257 1.65 -25.58 -15.42
CA VAL A 257 0.71 -26.71 -15.39
C VAL A 257 -0.69 -26.16 -15.61
N ARG A 258 -1.49 -26.84 -16.46
CA ARG A 258 -2.93 -26.60 -16.64
C ARG A 258 -3.65 -27.94 -16.55
N GLY A 259 -4.38 -28.17 -15.47
CA GLY A 259 -4.94 -29.49 -15.19
C GLY A 259 -3.82 -30.55 -15.15
N ASP A 260 -3.84 -31.50 -16.08
CA ASP A 260 -2.82 -32.54 -16.22
C ASP A 260 -1.74 -32.23 -17.28
N LYS A 261 -1.90 -31.15 -18.06
CA LYS A 261 -0.93 -30.74 -19.07
C LYS A 261 0.23 -29.98 -18.43
N LYS A 262 1.45 -30.37 -18.77
CA LYS A 262 2.69 -29.63 -18.47
C LYS A 262 3.17 -28.91 -19.73
N TYR A 263 3.54 -27.65 -19.59
CA TYR A 263 4.11 -26.83 -20.66
C TYR A 263 5.65 -26.95 -20.70
N GLN A 264 6.27 -26.30 -21.68
CA GLN A 264 7.72 -26.24 -21.84
C GLN A 264 8.43 -25.78 -20.54
N LYS A 265 9.61 -26.37 -20.30
CA LYS A 265 10.48 -26.00 -19.17
C LYS A 265 11.39 -24.83 -19.53
N PHE A 266 11.65 -24.00 -18.52
CA PHE A 266 12.58 -22.86 -18.56
C PHE A 266 13.49 -22.87 -17.33
N ASP A 267 14.50 -22.00 -17.32
CA ASP A 267 15.33 -21.82 -16.13
C ASP A 267 14.55 -21.16 -15.00
N TYR A 268 13.65 -20.22 -15.33
CA TYR A 268 12.67 -19.62 -14.43
C TYR A 268 11.35 -19.35 -15.16
N VAL A 269 10.26 -19.38 -14.40
CA VAL A 269 8.92 -18.93 -14.84
C VAL A 269 8.36 -18.07 -13.72
N TYR A 270 7.76 -16.94 -14.05
CA TYR A 270 7.31 -15.94 -13.08
C TYR A 270 5.80 -15.77 -13.11
N ALA A 271 5.21 -15.59 -11.92
CA ALA A 271 3.81 -15.19 -11.75
C ALA A 271 3.60 -13.71 -12.15
N PRO A 272 2.36 -13.29 -12.48
CA PRO A 272 1.15 -14.12 -12.57
C PRO A 272 1.01 -14.82 -13.94
N LEU A 273 0.08 -15.78 -14.00
CA LEU A 273 -0.37 -16.39 -15.25
C LEU A 273 -1.50 -15.55 -15.86
N TYR A 274 -1.39 -15.23 -17.15
CA TYR A 274 -2.39 -14.44 -17.87
C TYR A 274 -3.18 -15.30 -18.86
N PHE A 275 -4.43 -14.95 -19.12
CA PHE A 275 -5.32 -15.70 -20.00
C PHE A 275 -6.05 -14.77 -20.98
N ASP A 276 -6.07 -15.13 -22.27
CA ASP A 276 -6.95 -14.48 -23.23
C ASP A 276 -8.33 -15.17 -23.30
N ARG A 277 -9.29 -14.60 -24.03
CA ARG A 277 -10.65 -15.15 -24.16
C ARG A 277 -10.67 -16.52 -24.85
N SER A 278 -9.64 -16.86 -25.64
CA SER A 278 -9.50 -18.18 -26.26
C SER A 278 -9.02 -19.25 -25.27
N GLY A 279 -8.61 -18.85 -24.07
CA GLY A 279 -8.03 -19.72 -23.06
C GLY A 279 -6.56 -20.03 -23.33
N SER A 280 -5.85 -19.22 -24.13
CA SER A 280 -4.39 -19.32 -24.22
C SER A 280 -3.76 -18.75 -22.96
N ILE A 281 -2.73 -19.42 -22.43
CA ILE A 281 -1.97 -18.96 -21.27
C ILE A 281 -0.78 -18.14 -21.74
N TYR A 282 -0.51 -17.02 -21.07
CA TYR A 282 0.69 -16.21 -21.24
C TYR A 282 1.41 -16.07 -19.91
N TYR A 283 2.74 -16.06 -19.93
CA TYR A 283 3.58 -15.92 -18.74
C TYR A 283 4.96 -15.40 -19.12
N VAL A 284 5.68 -14.87 -18.15
CA VAL A 284 7.09 -14.49 -18.29
C VAL A 284 7.95 -15.70 -17.92
N ALA A 285 8.95 -15.99 -18.74
CA ALA A 285 9.96 -17.00 -18.45
C ALA A 285 11.34 -16.47 -18.79
N SER A 286 12.38 -17.01 -18.18
CA SER A 286 13.76 -16.66 -18.51
C SER A 286 14.67 -17.89 -18.56
N ASP A 287 15.70 -17.79 -19.39
CA ASP A 287 16.78 -18.78 -19.50
C ASP A 287 18.10 -18.12 -19.10
N SER A 288 18.93 -18.81 -18.30
CA SER A 288 20.26 -18.30 -17.94
C SER A 288 21.18 -18.31 -19.16
N VAL A 289 21.79 -17.16 -19.45
CA VAL A 289 22.74 -16.98 -20.56
C VAL A 289 24.16 -16.66 -20.08
N GLY A 290 24.34 -16.40 -18.78
CA GLY A 290 25.64 -16.14 -18.16
C GLY A 290 25.54 -16.15 -16.62
N GLU A 291 26.65 -15.83 -15.95
CA GLU A 291 26.65 -15.68 -14.48
C GLU A 291 25.85 -14.42 -14.12
N TYR A 292 24.73 -14.60 -13.41
CA TYR A 292 23.75 -13.54 -13.11
C TYR A 292 23.14 -12.85 -14.35
N GLU A 293 23.17 -13.50 -15.52
CA GLU A 293 22.55 -12.99 -16.75
C GLU A 293 21.43 -13.92 -17.22
N TYR A 294 20.26 -13.33 -17.46
CA TYR A 294 19.06 -14.05 -17.86
C TYR A 294 18.45 -13.37 -19.08
N ASP A 295 18.02 -14.18 -20.06
CA ASP A 295 17.25 -13.69 -21.19
C ASP A 295 15.78 -14.03 -20.98
N SER A 296 14.93 -13.00 -20.92
CA SER A 296 13.52 -13.06 -20.54
C SER A 296 12.61 -12.99 -21.77
N TYR A 297 11.50 -13.72 -21.72
CA TYR A 297 10.56 -13.87 -22.82
C TYR A 297 9.11 -13.85 -22.33
N ILE A 298 8.20 -13.35 -23.17
CA ILE A 298 6.78 -13.71 -23.06
C ILE A 298 6.56 -15.05 -23.75
N VAL A 299 5.95 -15.99 -23.05
CA VAL A 299 5.59 -17.31 -23.58
C VAL A 299 4.08 -17.39 -23.71
N LYS A 300 3.58 -17.70 -24.92
CA LYS A 300 2.19 -18.05 -25.16
C LYS A 300 2.07 -19.56 -25.27
N ASN A 301 1.43 -20.21 -24.30
CA ASN A 301 1.36 -21.66 -24.18
C ASN A 301 2.76 -22.28 -24.11
N ASP A 302 3.25 -22.83 -25.23
CA ASP A 302 4.58 -23.46 -25.37
C ASP A 302 5.49 -22.70 -26.35
N LYS A 303 5.10 -21.50 -26.78
CA LYS A 303 5.83 -20.74 -27.79
C LYS A 303 6.30 -19.41 -27.20
N LYS A 304 7.61 -19.21 -27.19
CA LYS A 304 8.21 -17.87 -27.03
C LYS A 304 7.60 -16.98 -28.11
N LEU A 305 7.03 -15.84 -27.73
CA LEU A 305 6.61 -14.85 -28.70
C LEU A 305 7.86 -14.24 -29.32
N ASP A 306 7.89 -14.13 -30.65
CA ASP A 306 8.96 -13.42 -31.35
C ASP A 306 8.87 -11.95 -30.95
N LEU A 307 9.71 -11.56 -29.99
CA LEU A 307 10.03 -10.16 -29.75
C LEU A 307 10.77 -9.69 -31.01
N ASN A 308 10.38 -8.53 -31.57
CA ASN A 308 10.95 -8.00 -32.82
C ASN A 308 12.40 -7.54 -32.58
N ASN A 309 13.31 -8.49 -32.35
CA ASN A 309 14.65 -8.23 -31.88
C ASN A 309 15.55 -7.82 -33.05
N LYS A 310 15.46 -6.54 -33.45
CA LYS A 310 16.46 -5.89 -34.31
C LYS A 310 17.50 -5.07 -33.53
N ALA A 311 17.37 -4.99 -32.20
CA ALA A 311 18.30 -4.26 -31.33
C ALA A 311 19.11 -5.25 -30.47
N THR A 312 20.43 -5.16 -30.54
CA THR A 312 21.39 -6.03 -29.84
C THR A 312 21.28 -5.87 -28.32
N GLY A 313 21.05 -6.95 -27.58
CA GLY A 313 21.09 -6.97 -26.09
C GLY A 313 20.33 -8.17 -25.51
N ILE A 314 20.67 -8.56 -24.27
CA ILE A 314 19.93 -9.56 -23.49
C ILE A 314 18.75 -8.87 -22.81
N VAL A 315 17.54 -9.45 -22.90
CA VAL A 315 16.37 -8.92 -22.19
C VAL A 315 16.43 -9.40 -20.75
N SER A 316 16.94 -8.56 -19.85
CA SER A 316 17.18 -8.94 -18.45
C SER A 316 15.91 -8.99 -17.61
N GLY A 317 14.86 -8.28 -18.01
CA GLY A 317 13.57 -8.32 -17.32
C GLY A 317 12.40 -7.90 -18.19
N ILE A 318 11.24 -8.49 -17.92
CA ILE A 318 9.95 -8.12 -18.50
C ILE A 318 8.97 -7.85 -17.35
N PHE A 319 8.35 -6.67 -17.39
CA PHE A 319 7.49 -6.14 -16.34
C PHE A 319 6.17 -5.66 -16.93
N ASN A 320 5.16 -5.50 -16.07
CA ASN A 320 3.88 -4.87 -16.39
C ASN A 320 3.17 -5.48 -17.61
N VAL A 321 3.24 -6.81 -17.71
CA VAL A 321 2.60 -7.54 -18.81
C VAL A 321 1.09 -7.34 -18.74
N ASN A 322 0.52 -7.00 -19.89
CA ASN A 322 -0.91 -6.89 -20.12
C ASN A 322 -1.28 -7.80 -21.29
N VAL A 323 -2.34 -8.58 -21.11
CA VAL A 323 -2.91 -9.43 -22.15
C VAL A 323 -4.37 -9.05 -22.33
N SER A 324 -4.72 -8.48 -23.48
CA SER A 324 -6.10 -8.15 -23.80
C SER A 324 -6.93 -9.44 -24.00
N PRO A 325 -8.27 -9.38 -23.87
CA PRO A 325 -9.14 -10.52 -24.16
C PRO A 325 -8.95 -11.12 -25.56
N GLU A 326 -8.52 -10.30 -26.53
CA GLU A 326 -8.21 -10.70 -27.91
C GLU A 326 -6.81 -11.30 -28.07
N GLY A 327 -5.99 -11.32 -27.01
CA GLY A 327 -4.63 -11.84 -27.00
C GLY A 327 -3.57 -10.83 -27.46
N ASN A 328 -3.87 -9.53 -27.47
CA ASN A 328 -2.85 -8.50 -27.70
C ASN A 328 -2.01 -8.33 -26.44
N VAL A 329 -0.68 -8.33 -26.60
CA VAL A 329 0.25 -8.19 -25.48
C VAL A 329 0.90 -6.80 -25.49
N SER A 330 0.95 -6.17 -24.32
CA SER A 330 1.86 -5.06 -24.02
C SER A 330 2.67 -5.34 -22.76
N TYR A 331 3.87 -4.78 -22.67
CA TYR A 331 4.76 -4.94 -21.51
C TYR A 331 5.89 -3.89 -21.53
N LEU A 332 6.57 -3.76 -20.40
CA LEU A 332 7.85 -3.07 -20.28
C LEU A 332 8.98 -4.10 -20.30
N GLU A 333 10.07 -3.79 -20.98
CA GLU A 333 11.28 -4.60 -20.95
C GLU A 333 12.50 -3.76 -20.60
N TRP A 334 13.40 -4.38 -19.84
CA TRP A 334 14.71 -3.86 -19.51
C TRP A 334 15.77 -4.70 -20.22
N ARG A 335 16.74 -4.01 -20.79
CA ARG A 335 17.94 -4.64 -21.37
C ARG A 335 19.16 -4.05 -20.70
N ASP A 336 19.97 -4.92 -20.11
CA ASP A 336 21.16 -4.52 -19.38
C ASP A 336 22.20 -3.92 -20.32
N ILE A 337 22.76 -2.80 -19.88
CA ILE A 337 23.87 -2.14 -20.53
C ILE A 337 25.07 -2.24 -19.61
N LYS A 338 25.99 -3.13 -19.96
CA LYS A 338 27.28 -3.20 -19.28
C LYS A 338 28.12 -1.99 -19.68
N GLN A 339 28.36 -1.08 -18.73
CA GLN A 339 29.31 0.00 -18.91
C GLN A 339 30.46 -0.10 -17.91
N MET A 340 31.66 0.24 -18.38
CA MET A 340 32.79 0.56 -17.53
C MET A 340 32.90 2.09 -17.49
N ASN A 341 32.92 2.68 -16.31
CA ASN A 341 33.25 4.10 -16.18
C ASN A 341 34.78 4.31 -16.26
N GLU A 342 35.22 5.56 -16.33
CA GLU A 342 36.64 5.93 -16.38
C GLU A 342 37.41 5.56 -15.10
N THR A 343 36.72 5.27 -13.99
CA THR A 343 37.31 4.85 -12.71
C THR A 343 37.34 3.32 -12.52
N SER A 344 36.98 2.53 -13.54
CA SER A 344 36.91 1.06 -13.51
C SER A 344 35.78 0.45 -12.66
N GLU A 345 34.84 1.24 -12.16
CA GLU A 345 33.63 0.73 -11.53
C GLU A 345 32.59 0.39 -12.59
N GLN A 346 32.03 -0.82 -12.48
CA GLN A 346 30.87 -1.22 -13.28
C GLN A 346 29.64 -0.53 -12.71
N TYR A 347 28.94 0.25 -13.54
CA TYR A 347 27.60 0.71 -13.22
C TYR A 347 26.61 0.02 -14.16
N TYR A 348 25.55 -0.53 -13.59
CA TYR A 348 24.47 -1.16 -14.36
C TYR A 348 23.46 -0.06 -14.72
N SER A 349 23.34 0.23 -16.02
CA SER A 349 22.23 1.00 -16.57
C SER A 349 21.36 0.06 -17.39
N SER A 350 20.04 0.23 -17.34
CA SER A 350 19.11 -0.50 -18.20
C SER A 350 18.56 0.43 -19.27
N SER A 351 18.52 -0.06 -20.52
CA SER A 351 17.65 0.54 -21.53
C SER A 351 16.24 -0.01 -21.35
N SER A 352 15.25 0.88 -21.38
CA SER A 352 13.86 0.51 -21.16
C SER A 352 13.04 0.73 -22.43
N TYR A 353 12.16 -0.24 -22.72
CA TYR A 353 11.26 -0.17 -23.86
C TYR A 353 9.83 -0.47 -23.42
N PHE A 354 8.87 0.24 -24.01
CA PHE A 354 7.47 -0.18 -24.01
C PHE A 354 7.20 -0.97 -25.27
N VAL A 355 6.61 -2.15 -25.15
CA VAL A 355 6.26 -3.00 -26.29
C VAL A 355 4.75 -3.13 -26.36
N LYS A 356 4.18 -2.88 -27.54
CA LYS A 356 2.73 -3.02 -27.78
C LYS A 356 2.47 -3.58 -29.16
N GLY A 357 1.75 -4.70 -29.23
CA GLY A 357 1.44 -5.36 -30.50
C GLY A 357 2.69 -5.80 -31.27
N GLY A 358 3.74 -6.20 -30.55
CA GLY A 358 5.03 -6.59 -31.12
C GLY A 358 5.89 -5.43 -31.65
N LYS A 359 5.50 -4.18 -31.40
CA LYS A 359 6.31 -3.00 -31.73
C LYS A 359 6.92 -2.40 -30.48
N GLU A 360 8.23 -2.17 -30.53
CA GLU A 360 9.03 -1.60 -29.45
C GLU A 360 9.07 -0.07 -29.56
N TYR A 361 9.05 0.60 -28.41
CA TYR A 361 9.18 2.04 -28.25
C TYR A 361 10.25 2.30 -27.19
N PHE A 362 11.39 2.84 -27.61
CA PHE A 362 12.47 3.19 -26.68
C PHE A 362 12.02 4.33 -25.76
N LEU A 363 12.18 4.14 -24.45
CA LEU A 363 11.74 5.10 -23.45
C LEU A 363 12.88 5.94 -22.88
N GLY A 364 14.09 5.40 -22.86
CA GLY A 364 15.24 6.00 -22.20
C GLY A 364 16.00 4.98 -21.37
N TYR A 365 16.74 5.47 -20.41
CA TYR A 365 17.53 4.66 -19.48
C TYR A 365 17.03 4.86 -18.05
N ASN A 366 17.06 3.78 -17.26
CA ASN A 366 16.69 3.82 -15.85
C ASN A 366 15.31 4.48 -15.60
N VAL A 367 14.31 4.10 -16.40
CA VAL A 367 12.95 4.66 -16.38
C VAL A 367 12.31 4.50 -15.00
N ARG A 368 11.73 5.58 -14.50
CA ARG A 368 10.94 5.67 -13.26
C ARG A 368 9.50 5.21 -13.49
N PRO A 369 8.72 5.01 -12.41
CA PRO A 369 7.33 4.59 -12.51
C PRO A 369 6.44 5.43 -13.45
N PHE A 370 5.36 4.88 -13.99
CA PHE A 370 4.55 5.59 -14.97
C PHE A 370 3.27 6.10 -14.31
N VAL A 371 2.87 7.33 -14.64
CA VAL A 371 1.62 7.92 -14.15
C VAL A 371 0.72 8.26 -15.34
N TYR A 372 -0.55 7.92 -15.26
CA TYR A 372 -1.57 8.10 -16.30
C TYR A 372 -2.67 8.97 -15.67
N GLY A 373 -3.39 9.91 -16.25
CA GLY A 373 -3.72 10.26 -17.63
C GLY A 373 -5.13 9.76 -17.97
N THR A 374 -6.20 10.53 -17.71
CA THR A 374 -7.59 10.04 -17.95
C THR A 374 -7.90 9.77 -19.43
N ASN A 375 -7.09 10.32 -20.32
CA ASN A 375 -7.15 10.11 -21.77
C ASN A 375 -6.23 8.98 -22.27
N GLY A 376 -5.61 8.21 -21.38
CA GLY A 376 -4.67 7.13 -21.70
C GLY A 376 -3.28 7.62 -22.12
N LYS A 377 -2.96 8.91 -21.94
CA LYS A 377 -1.58 9.39 -21.90
C LYS A 377 -0.90 8.89 -20.63
N PHE A 378 0.42 8.87 -20.66
CA PHE A 378 1.20 8.61 -19.46
C PHE A 378 2.47 9.43 -19.41
N LEU A 379 2.96 9.65 -18.20
CA LEU A 379 4.19 10.32 -17.85
C LEU A 379 5.17 9.33 -17.27
N TYR A 380 6.45 9.55 -17.52
CA TYR A 380 7.52 8.84 -16.86
C TYR A 380 8.77 9.71 -16.83
N ALA A 381 9.60 9.55 -15.79
CA ALA A 381 10.91 10.16 -15.73
C ALA A 381 11.98 9.17 -16.20
N ALA A 382 12.99 9.65 -16.94
CA ALA A 382 14.07 8.81 -17.45
C ALA A 382 15.36 9.58 -17.67
N GLN A 383 16.48 8.86 -17.70
CA GLN A 383 17.75 9.38 -18.18
C GLN A 383 17.80 9.34 -19.71
N SER A 384 18.38 10.37 -20.32
CA SER A 384 18.49 10.47 -21.79
C SER A 384 19.73 9.82 -22.40
N ASP A 385 20.81 9.67 -21.62
CA ASP A 385 22.07 9.07 -22.03
C ASP A 385 22.65 8.25 -20.87
N PRO A 386 23.04 6.99 -21.08
CA PRO A 386 23.44 6.10 -20.01
C PRO A 386 24.88 6.35 -19.54
N LYS A 387 25.65 7.23 -20.20
CA LYS A 387 27.02 7.62 -19.81
C LYS A 387 27.06 8.81 -18.86
N ILE A 388 25.92 9.46 -18.63
CA ILE A 388 25.87 10.64 -17.79
C ILE A 388 25.93 10.20 -16.32
N THR A 389 27.05 10.51 -15.66
CA THR A 389 27.32 10.16 -14.25
C THR A 389 26.75 11.14 -13.23
N LYS A 390 26.23 12.29 -13.70
CA LYS A 390 25.46 13.26 -12.90
C LYS A 390 24.06 13.40 -13.50
N SER A 391 23.10 12.70 -12.91
CA SER A 391 21.78 13.27 -12.63
C SER A 391 21.12 14.16 -13.70
N ASP A 392 21.03 13.69 -14.96
CA ASP A 392 20.26 14.37 -16.03
C ASP A 392 18.94 13.62 -16.27
N ILE A 393 18.01 13.74 -15.32
CA ILE A 393 16.68 13.12 -15.41
C ILE A 393 15.69 14.11 -16.03
N TYR A 394 14.88 13.59 -16.96
CA TYR A 394 13.84 14.35 -17.66
C TYR A 394 12.49 13.68 -17.56
N LEU A 395 11.43 14.48 -17.67
CA LEU A 395 10.06 14.01 -17.72
C LEU A 395 9.62 13.87 -19.18
N PHE A 396 8.94 12.76 -19.48
CA PHE A 396 8.43 12.44 -20.81
C PHE A 396 6.94 12.16 -20.75
N GLU A 397 6.19 12.51 -21.80
CA GLU A 397 4.78 12.17 -22.00
C GLU A 397 4.64 11.21 -23.20
N ASN A 398 3.84 10.13 -23.10
CA ASN A 398 3.74 9.13 -24.18
C ASN A 398 2.44 9.12 -25.01
N ASN A 399 2.62 8.57 -26.22
CA ASN A 399 2.06 8.83 -27.56
C ASN A 399 2.92 9.76 -28.45
N THR A 400 3.87 10.54 -27.89
CA THR A 400 4.80 11.37 -28.69
C THR A 400 6.28 11.24 -28.32
N ALA A 401 6.63 10.59 -27.20
CA ALA A 401 8.00 10.50 -26.67
C ALA A 401 8.71 11.87 -26.61
N LYS A 402 7.98 12.90 -26.15
CA LYS A 402 8.50 14.26 -26.05
C LYS A 402 8.90 14.57 -24.62
N LYS A 403 10.08 15.18 -24.50
CA LYS A 403 10.54 15.82 -23.28
C LYS A 403 9.56 16.93 -22.90
N VAL A 404 9.03 16.89 -21.69
CA VAL A 404 8.05 17.87 -21.17
C VAL A 404 8.77 19.11 -20.62
N ASN A 405 9.93 18.91 -20.00
CA ASN A 405 10.74 19.96 -19.36
C ASN A 405 11.95 20.38 -20.19
N SER A 406 12.45 21.61 -20.01
CA SER A 406 13.68 22.08 -20.67
C SER A 406 14.95 21.76 -19.88
N GLU A 407 14.89 21.83 -18.56
CA GLU A 407 16.02 21.66 -17.63
C GLU A 407 16.12 20.21 -17.13
N SER A 408 17.31 19.73 -16.78
CA SER A 408 17.50 18.44 -16.11
C SER A 408 17.52 18.63 -14.60
N TYR A 409 17.15 17.56 -13.90
CA TYR A 409 17.18 17.49 -12.45
C TYR A 409 17.96 16.29 -11.99
N ASP A 410 18.49 16.38 -10.75
CA ASP A 410 19.20 15.27 -10.17
C ASP A 410 18.30 14.04 -10.00
N ASP A 411 17.06 14.29 -9.62
CA ASP A 411 15.98 13.32 -9.69
C ASP A 411 14.65 14.01 -9.98
N ILE A 412 13.69 13.26 -10.50
CA ILE A 412 12.28 13.68 -10.54
C ILE A 412 11.50 12.64 -9.74
N TYR A 413 11.24 12.95 -8.47
CA TYR A 413 10.72 11.99 -7.50
C TYR A 413 9.19 12.07 -7.31
N GLY A 414 8.52 12.99 -8.02
CA GLY A 414 7.07 13.09 -8.04
C GLY A 414 6.58 13.78 -9.30
N TYR A 415 5.56 13.23 -9.93
CA TYR A 415 4.89 13.80 -11.10
C TYR A 415 3.54 13.13 -11.29
N ASP A 416 2.57 13.88 -11.80
CA ASP A 416 1.21 13.38 -12.07
C ASP A 416 0.46 14.42 -12.93
N PHE A 417 -0.75 14.08 -13.33
CA PHE A 417 -1.68 14.97 -13.99
C PHE A 417 -2.54 15.72 -12.96
N THR A 418 -2.76 17.01 -13.22
CA THR A 418 -3.78 17.79 -12.53
C THR A 418 -5.19 17.33 -12.98
N PRO A 419 -6.27 17.66 -12.25
CA PRO A 419 -7.63 17.31 -12.68
C PRO A 419 -8.06 17.90 -14.03
N ASP A 420 -7.41 18.98 -14.47
CA ASP A 420 -7.57 19.57 -15.80
C ASP A 420 -6.54 19.05 -16.83
N GLU A 421 -5.90 17.91 -16.54
CA GLU A 421 -4.96 17.18 -17.40
C GLU A 421 -3.69 17.97 -17.78
N LYS A 422 -3.31 18.96 -16.98
CA LYS A 422 -1.97 19.56 -17.04
C LYS A 422 -0.99 18.67 -16.30
N ILE A 423 0.29 18.83 -16.60
CA ILE A 423 1.35 18.05 -15.97
C ILE A 423 1.92 18.87 -14.80
N TYR A 424 2.11 18.23 -13.64
CA TYR A 424 3.01 18.74 -12.61
C TYR A 424 4.14 17.77 -12.31
N PHE A 425 5.27 18.29 -11.83
CA PHE A 425 6.37 17.47 -11.35
C PHE A 425 7.25 18.20 -10.32
N LEU A 426 8.01 17.39 -9.58
CA LEU A 426 8.92 17.75 -8.50
C LEU A 426 10.35 17.44 -8.93
N GLY A 427 11.06 18.46 -9.39
CA GLY A 427 12.45 18.34 -9.81
C GLY A 427 13.40 18.60 -8.64
N MET A 428 14.21 17.63 -8.26
CA MET A 428 15.20 17.77 -7.19
C MET A 428 16.55 18.18 -7.75
N THR A 429 17.21 19.14 -7.08
CA THR A 429 18.62 19.46 -7.27
C THR A 429 19.35 19.27 -5.95
N SER A 430 20.54 18.69 -5.96
CA SER A 430 21.35 18.37 -4.79
C SER A 430 22.68 19.12 -4.84
N ASP A 431 22.95 19.92 -3.81
CA ASP A 431 24.27 20.52 -3.62
C ASP A 431 25.08 19.69 -2.61
N THR A 432 25.98 18.86 -3.13
CA THR A 432 26.87 18.03 -2.30
C THR A 432 28.19 18.74 -1.95
N SER A 433 28.41 19.98 -2.40
CA SER A 433 29.71 20.66 -2.31
C SER A 433 30.08 21.08 -0.89
N SER A 434 29.11 21.14 0.03
CA SER A 434 29.30 21.59 1.41
C SER A 434 29.47 20.48 2.45
N GLY A 435 29.35 19.20 2.06
CA GLY A 435 29.33 18.06 2.98
C GLY A 435 28.02 17.92 3.79
N ILE A 436 27.08 18.84 3.61
CA ILE A 436 25.70 18.77 4.09
C ILE A 436 24.82 18.48 2.87
N TYR A 437 23.96 17.48 2.95
CA TYR A 437 23.04 17.14 1.86
C TYR A 437 21.92 18.19 1.83
N ASN A 438 22.11 19.24 1.04
CA ASN A 438 21.07 20.23 0.77
C ASN A 438 20.40 19.89 -0.56
N SER A 439 19.15 19.43 -0.50
CA SER A 439 18.28 19.28 -1.66
C SER A 439 17.33 20.46 -1.77
N SER A 440 17.14 20.97 -2.98
CA SER A 440 16.08 21.91 -3.34
C SER A 440 15.15 21.24 -4.34
N VAL A 441 13.85 21.43 -4.16
CA VAL A 441 12.78 20.84 -4.95
C VAL A 441 12.01 21.95 -5.66
N ASP A 442 12.07 21.92 -6.98
CA ASP A 442 11.26 22.77 -7.84
C ASP A 442 9.88 22.13 -8.07
N LEU A 443 8.82 22.82 -7.65
CA LEU A 443 7.46 22.47 -8.07
C LEU A 443 7.14 23.18 -9.39
N ILE A 444 6.90 22.39 -10.44
CA ILE A 444 6.52 22.88 -11.76
C ILE A 444 5.11 22.39 -12.08
N ILE A 445 4.25 23.30 -12.52
CA ILE A 445 2.89 23.00 -13.00
C ILE A 445 2.75 23.65 -14.38
N ASP A 446 2.39 22.85 -15.40
CA ASP A 446 2.19 23.32 -16.78
C ASP A 446 3.39 24.13 -17.31
N ASN A 447 4.59 23.59 -17.10
CA ASN A 447 5.88 24.20 -17.44
C ASN A 447 6.15 25.58 -16.79
N LYS A 448 5.47 25.90 -15.69
CA LYS A 448 5.73 27.09 -14.88
C LYS A 448 6.24 26.69 -13.50
N LYS A 449 7.42 27.20 -13.13
CA LYS A 449 7.95 27.09 -11.77
C LYS A 449 7.05 27.87 -10.82
N ILE A 450 6.48 27.16 -9.85
CA ILE A 450 5.65 27.74 -8.79
C ILE A 450 6.53 28.25 -7.66
N GLY A 451 7.58 27.52 -7.32
CA GLY A 451 8.56 27.87 -6.30
C GLY A 451 9.61 26.78 -6.12
N ASP A 452 10.60 27.09 -5.28
CA ASP A 452 11.60 26.16 -4.75
C ASP A 452 11.31 25.87 -3.27
N PHE A 453 11.40 24.61 -2.88
CA PHE A 453 11.03 24.11 -1.57
C PHE A 453 12.10 23.13 -1.07
N SER A 454 12.18 22.89 0.24
CA SER A 454 13.11 21.88 0.77
C SER A 454 12.61 20.45 0.49
N PHE A 455 11.32 20.22 0.70
CA PHE A 455 10.66 18.93 0.50
C PHE A 455 9.14 19.09 0.50
N LEU A 456 8.43 18.37 -0.38
CA LEU A 456 6.97 18.30 -0.36
C LEU A 456 6.48 17.01 0.31
N VAL A 457 5.58 17.15 1.28
CA VAL A 457 4.99 16.05 2.04
C VAL A 457 3.75 15.53 1.33
N TYR A 458 3.80 14.28 0.90
CA TYR A 458 2.66 13.60 0.28
C TYR A 458 1.49 13.50 1.26
N GLN A 459 0.29 13.78 0.75
CA GLN A 459 -0.96 13.76 1.50
C GLN A 459 -1.81 12.59 1.05
N THR A 460 -2.41 11.91 2.02
CA THR A 460 -3.25 10.74 1.78
C THR A 460 -4.74 11.10 1.86
N GLU A 461 -5.50 10.66 0.87
CA GLU A 461 -6.97 10.65 0.89
C GLU A 461 -7.42 9.24 0.50
N GLY A 462 -8.01 8.50 1.44
CA GLY A 462 -8.29 7.08 1.20
C GLY A 462 -7.00 6.30 0.96
N ASP A 463 -6.92 5.55 -0.13
CA ASP A 463 -5.72 4.79 -0.54
C ASP A 463 -4.84 5.58 -1.53
N SER A 464 -5.24 6.81 -1.90
CA SER A 464 -4.46 7.67 -2.78
C SER A 464 -3.45 8.50 -1.99
N SER A 465 -2.23 8.63 -2.51
CA SER A 465 -1.18 9.50 -1.97
C SER A 465 -0.68 10.44 -3.06
N ARG A 466 -0.64 11.74 -2.77
CA ARG A 466 -0.27 12.77 -3.77
C ARG A 466 0.42 13.97 -3.12
N ALA A 467 1.34 14.58 -3.83
CA ALA A 467 2.01 15.80 -3.36
C ALA A 467 1.07 17.02 -3.35
N LEU A 468 0.15 17.10 -4.31
CA LEU A 468 -0.82 18.19 -4.46
C LEU A 468 -2.26 17.66 -4.33
N VAL A 469 -3.09 18.39 -3.61
CA VAL A 469 -4.54 18.13 -3.51
C VAL A 469 -5.31 19.24 -4.20
N TYR A 470 -6.43 18.91 -4.85
CA TYR A 470 -7.15 19.83 -5.73
C TYR A 470 -8.60 20.04 -5.30
N SER A 471 -9.06 21.28 -5.41
CA SER A 471 -10.47 21.66 -5.30
C SER A 471 -11.19 21.41 -6.63
N GLN A 472 -12.53 21.37 -6.61
CA GLN A 472 -13.33 21.28 -7.83
C GLN A 472 -13.20 22.52 -8.72
N ASN A 473 -12.79 23.65 -8.16
CA ASN A 473 -12.57 24.89 -8.91
C ASN A 473 -11.18 24.97 -9.56
N GLY A 474 -10.33 23.95 -9.35
CA GLY A 474 -8.95 23.92 -9.86
C GLY A 474 -7.93 24.63 -8.96
N ASP A 475 -8.32 25.06 -7.76
CA ASP A 475 -7.33 25.46 -6.76
C ASP A 475 -6.55 24.24 -6.28
N TYR A 476 -5.28 24.42 -5.92
CA TYR A 476 -4.46 23.36 -5.38
C TYR A 476 -3.81 23.75 -4.06
N ALA A 477 -3.59 22.76 -3.20
CA ALA A 477 -2.83 22.89 -1.97
C ALA A 477 -1.76 21.81 -1.86
N PHE A 478 -0.67 22.12 -1.18
CA PHE A 478 0.39 21.17 -0.86
C PHE A 478 1.05 21.52 0.48
N VAL A 479 1.74 20.55 1.06
CA VAL A 479 2.49 20.72 2.30
C VAL A 479 3.98 20.68 1.99
N THR A 480 4.73 21.62 2.55
CA THR A 480 6.20 21.61 2.53
C THR A 480 6.73 21.66 3.96
N GLU A 481 7.96 21.19 4.15
CA GLU A 481 8.70 21.38 5.39
C GLU A 481 9.63 22.59 5.26
N GLU A 482 9.66 23.43 6.28
CA GLU A 482 10.58 24.56 6.41
C GLU A 482 11.47 24.37 7.65
N THR A 483 12.75 24.71 7.51
CA THR A 483 13.74 24.58 8.59
C THR A 483 13.56 25.68 9.64
N ILE A 484 13.45 25.29 10.91
CA ILE A 484 13.55 26.20 12.08
C ILE A 484 15.02 26.34 12.49
N THR A 485 15.72 25.21 12.61
CA THR A 485 17.16 25.05 12.91
C THR A 485 17.69 23.79 12.21
N ASP A 486 19.01 23.55 12.23
CA ASP A 486 19.69 22.46 11.50
C ASP A 486 19.11 21.04 11.68
N ASN A 487 18.22 20.79 12.66
CA ASN A 487 17.55 19.50 12.87
C ASN A 487 16.06 19.62 13.27
N GLN A 488 15.43 20.77 13.04
CA GLN A 488 14.02 20.99 13.37
C GLN A 488 13.29 21.59 12.19
N TYR A 489 12.15 20.96 11.83
CA TYR A 489 11.32 21.37 10.72
C TYR A 489 9.89 21.62 11.19
N TYR A 490 9.17 22.42 10.43
CA TYR A 490 7.73 22.60 10.60
C TYR A 490 7.03 22.50 9.25
N SER A 491 5.81 21.99 9.29
CA SER A 491 4.97 21.84 8.11
C SER A 491 4.22 23.13 7.81
N VAL A 492 4.14 23.48 6.53
CA VAL A 492 3.48 24.68 6.02
C VAL A 492 2.59 24.29 4.85
N ILE A 493 1.37 24.83 4.85
CA ILE A 493 0.44 24.68 3.71
C ILE A 493 0.66 25.84 2.74
N TYR A 494 0.70 25.51 1.47
CA TYR A 494 0.61 26.48 0.38
C TYR A 494 -0.69 26.25 -0.38
N ILE A 495 -1.42 27.32 -0.71
CA ILE A 495 -2.59 27.30 -1.58
C ILE A 495 -2.29 28.13 -2.82
N ASN A 496 -2.39 27.53 -4.00
CA ASN A 496 -2.06 28.16 -5.28
C ASN A 496 -0.67 28.85 -5.27
N GLY A 497 0.32 28.20 -4.65
CA GLY A 497 1.69 28.72 -4.51
C GLY A 497 1.87 29.81 -3.46
N LYS A 498 0.84 30.17 -2.69
CA LYS A 498 0.95 31.14 -1.60
C LYS A 498 0.91 30.46 -0.25
N LYS A 499 1.87 30.80 0.62
CA LYS A 499 1.92 30.34 2.00
C LYS A 499 0.62 30.72 2.73
N LEU A 500 -0.02 29.74 3.33
CA LEU A 500 -1.17 29.92 4.19
C LEU A 500 -0.69 30.41 5.55
N ASP A 501 -1.27 31.51 6.03
CA ASP A 501 -0.94 32.03 7.35
C ASP A 501 -1.30 31.02 8.44
N PHE A 502 -0.55 30.98 9.54
CA PHE A 502 -0.90 30.13 10.66
C PHE A 502 -2.26 30.56 11.27
N PRO A 503 -3.17 29.63 11.62
CA PRO A 503 -4.47 29.98 12.17
C PRO A 503 -4.36 30.85 13.42
N SER A 504 -5.19 31.89 13.50
CA SER A 504 -5.19 32.81 14.66
C SER A 504 -5.85 32.22 15.92
N VAL A 505 -6.60 31.13 15.78
CA VAL A 505 -7.47 30.56 16.84
C VAL A 505 -7.00 29.17 17.28
N VAL A 506 -5.73 28.80 17.05
CA VAL A 506 -5.21 27.52 17.58
C VAL A 506 -5.35 27.52 19.10
N THR A 507 -6.09 26.53 19.61
CA THR A 507 -6.57 26.52 20.99
C THR A 507 -5.41 26.36 21.98
N GLU A 508 -4.36 25.63 21.61
CA GLU A 508 -3.19 25.37 22.43
C GLU A 508 -1.96 24.99 21.57
N GLY A 509 -0.75 25.48 21.90
CA GLY A 509 0.52 24.95 21.34
C GLY A 509 1.51 25.94 20.72
N SER A 510 2.42 25.42 19.88
CA SER A 510 3.37 26.18 19.08
C SER A 510 2.66 27.00 17.99
N LYS A 511 3.26 28.12 17.57
CA LYS A 511 2.73 28.95 16.47
C LYS A 511 3.09 28.41 15.07
N PHE A 512 3.25 27.10 14.97
CA PHE A 512 3.57 26.35 13.76
C PHE A 512 3.10 24.91 13.92
N PHE A 513 2.91 24.21 12.80
CA PHE A 513 2.56 22.79 12.76
C PHE A 513 3.82 21.94 12.71
N THR A 514 3.93 20.92 13.56
CA THR A 514 5.04 19.94 13.48
C THR A 514 4.79 18.86 12.43
N GLY A 515 3.54 18.73 11.98
CA GLY A 515 3.09 17.76 11.00
C GLY A 515 1.70 18.12 10.50
N ILE A 516 1.45 17.88 9.21
CA ILE A 516 0.14 18.06 8.57
C ILE A 516 -0.18 16.78 7.79
N TYR A 517 -1.37 16.24 8.07
CA TYR A 517 -1.80 14.93 7.61
C TYR A 517 -3.23 14.98 7.09
N ASN A 518 -3.58 14.02 6.24
CA ASN A 518 -4.93 13.82 5.71
C ASN A 518 -5.53 15.09 5.08
N MET A 519 -4.72 15.91 4.39
CA MET A 519 -5.21 17.12 3.75
C MET A 519 -6.01 16.77 2.48
N PHE A 520 -7.20 17.35 2.31
CA PHE A 520 -8.00 17.22 1.08
C PHE A 520 -9.00 18.37 0.92
N TYR A 521 -9.54 18.54 -0.28
CA TYR A 521 -10.67 19.45 -0.52
C TYR A 521 -12.00 18.71 -0.50
N SER A 522 -12.97 19.26 0.23
CA SER A 522 -14.35 18.78 0.21
C SER A 522 -15.06 19.10 -1.12
N VAL A 523 -16.21 18.49 -1.39
CA VAL A 523 -17.02 18.80 -2.58
C VAL A 523 -17.51 20.24 -2.62
N ASN A 524 -17.55 20.93 -1.48
CA ASN A 524 -17.87 22.35 -1.38
C ASN A 524 -16.61 23.24 -1.44
N ASN A 525 -15.47 22.69 -1.87
CA ASN A 525 -14.17 23.35 -1.98
C ASN A 525 -13.58 23.83 -0.64
N LYS A 526 -13.96 23.20 0.47
CA LYS A 526 -13.38 23.49 1.79
C LYS A 526 -12.09 22.70 1.97
N LEU A 527 -11.01 23.34 2.42
CA LEU A 527 -9.74 22.65 2.69
C LEU A 527 -9.79 22.02 4.08
N PHE A 528 -9.85 20.70 4.15
CA PHE A 528 -9.73 19.93 5.37
C PHE A 528 -8.29 19.50 5.61
N PHE A 529 -7.84 19.50 6.86
CA PHE A 529 -6.61 18.82 7.26
C PHE A 529 -6.59 18.52 8.76
N THR A 530 -5.71 17.60 9.15
CA THR A 530 -5.33 17.38 10.55
C THR A 530 -3.91 17.83 10.75
N ALA A 531 -3.61 18.44 11.90
CA ALA A 531 -2.26 18.90 12.18
C ALA A 531 -1.87 18.71 13.63
N THR A 532 -0.56 18.58 13.86
CA THR A 532 0.03 18.54 15.20
C THR A 532 0.54 19.92 15.59
N THR A 533 0.03 20.45 16.70
CA THR A 533 0.28 21.84 17.15
C THR A 533 1.20 21.95 18.36
N ARG A 534 1.72 20.82 18.89
CA ARG A 534 2.68 20.80 20.00
C ARG A 534 3.78 19.78 19.74
N THR A 535 5.02 20.15 20.06
CA THR A 535 6.00 19.20 20.57
C THR A 535 5.71 19.02 22.06
N ALA A 536 5.30 17.84 22.49
CA ALA A 536 5.39 17.55 23.90
C ALA A 536 6.87 17.53 24.34
N GLU A 537 7.11 17.62 25.65
CA GLU A 537 8.45 17.43 26.22
C GLU A 537 9.05 16.06 25.87
N SER A 538 8.21 15.12 25.39
CA SER A 538 8.58 13.84 24.80
C SER A 538 8.13 13.76 23.32
N TYR A 539 8.90 13.07 22.48
CA TYR A 539 8.59 12.84 21.06
C TYR A 539 7.29 12.03 20.84
N ASN A 540 6.68 11.49 21.90
CA ASN A 540 5.58 10.54 21.84
C ASN A 540 4.19 11.11 22.20
N ASP A 541 4.08 12.37 22.63
CA ASP A 541 2.77 12.97 22.97
C ASP A 541 2.32 14.03 21.95
N ASN A 542 1.96 13.58 20.75
CA ASN A 542 1.40 14.47 19.72
C ASN A 542 -0.03 14.89 20.10
N VAL A 543 -0.30 16.20 20.01
CA VAL A 543 -1.65 16.77 20.11
C VAL A 543 -2.14 17.09 18.71
N TYR A 544 -3.18 16.38 18.29
CA TYR A 544 -3.82 16.55 16.99
C TYR A 544 -5.04 17.45 17.09
N GLU A 545 -5.22 18.30 16.09
CA GLU A 545 -6.39 19.14 15.92
C GLU A 545 -6.87 19.07 14.47
N VAL A 546 -8.17 19.32 14.27
CA VAL A 546 -8.83 19.27 12.97
C VAL A 546 -9.12 20.68 12.49
N PHE A 547 -8.83 20.93 11.22
CA PHE A 547 -8.96 22.24 10.59
C PHE A 547 -9.81 22.16 9.33
N VAL A 548 -10.62 23.20 9.12
CA VAL A 548 -11.34 23.44 7.87
C VAL A 548 -11.13 24.89 7.46
N ASP A 549 -10.69 25.13 6.22
CA ASP A 549 -10.33 26.46 5.71
C ASP A 549 -9.39 27.24 6.65
N ASN A 550 -8.40 26.53 7.20
CA ASN A 550 -7.44 27.09 8.14
C ASN A 550 -8.05 27.58 9.47
N ILE A 551 -9.24 27.08 9.82
CA ILE A 551 -9.92 27.37 11.09
C ILE A 551 -9.98 26.06 11.88
N SER A 552 -9.47 26.10 13.10
CA SER A 552 -9.59 24.98 14.04
C SER A 552 -11.05 24.75 14.41
N LEU A 553 -11.45 23.47 14.48
CA LEU A 553 -12.77 23.05 15.01
C LEU A 553 -12.79 22.94 16.55
N GLY A 554 -11.71 23.35 17.23
CA GLY A 554 -11.63 23.58 18.67
C GLY A 554 -11.51 22.34 19.55
N LYS A 555 -11.32 21.14 18.95
CA LYS A 555 -11.14 19.87 19.68
C LYS A 555 -9.73 19.35 19.49
N THR A 556 -9.11 18.98 20.61
CA THR A 556 -7.79 18.35 20.64
C THR A 556 -7.90 16.87 20.96
N TYR A 557 -7.11 16.08 20.25
CA TYR A 557 -7.04 14.63 20.37
C TYR A 557 -5.59 14.22 20.60
N ASN A 558 -5.37 13.16 21.37
CA ASN A 558 -4.04 12.58 21.54
C ASN A 558 -3.73 11.50 20.48
N SER A 559 -4.73 11.09 19.70
CA SER A 559 -4.57 10.20 18.55
C SER A 559 -5.76 10.38 17.59
N ILE A 560 -5.51 10.35 16.28
CA ILE A 560 -6.52 10.36 15.22
C ILE A 560 -6.25 9.17 14.31
N GLY A 561 -7.28 8.35 14.08
CA GLY A 561 -7.20 7.20 13.18
C GLY A 561 -7.35 7.61 11.72
N ARG A 562 -7.35 6.62 10.82
CA ARG A 562 -7.56 6.85 9.38
C ARG A 562 -8.85 7.63 9.14
N ILE A 563 -8.75 8.68 8.32
CA ILE A 563 -9.89 9.51 7.95
C ILE A 563 -10.55 8.95 6.70
N ASN A 564 -11.85 8.69 6.79
CA ASN A 564 -12.67 8.32 5.66
C ASN A 564 -13.52 9.51 5.23
N TYR A 565 -13.42 9.92 3.96
CA TYR A 565 -14.20 11.03 3.42
C TYR A 565 -15.26 10.51 2.43
N ASP A 566 -16.52 10.57 2.82
CA ASP A 566 -17.64 10.27 1.94
C ASP A 566 -17.98 11.52 1.12
N ARG A 567 -17.58 11.52 -0.15
CA ARG A 567 -17.87 12.62 -1.10
C ARG A 567 -19.36 12.77 -1.40
N GLY A 568 -20.14 11.69 -1.34
CA GLY A 568 -21.58 11.71 -1.61
C GLY A 568 -22.39 12.33 -0.46
N LEU A 569 -21.97 12.08 0.78
CA LEU A 569 -22.55 12.70 1.97
C LEU A 569 -21.89 14.03 2.34
N ASN A 570 -20.72 14.32 1.77
CA ASN A 570 -19.85 15.43 2.16
C ASN A 570 -19.50 15.41 3.65
N VAL A 571 -19.08 14.24 4.14
CA VAL A 571 -18.77 14.02 5.56
C VAL A 571 -17.43 13.30 5.70
N ALA A 572 -16.56 13.82 6.55
CA ALA A 572 -15.38 13.09 7.01
C ALA A 572 -15.67 12.38 8.34
N THR A 573 -15.28 11.12 8.45
CA THR A 573 -15.46 10.30 9.65
C THR A 573 -14.15 9.65 10.06
N PHE A 574 -13.86 9.63 11.36
CA PHE A 574 -12.66 8.99 11.91
C PHE A 574 -12.85 8.63 13.39
N LEU A 575 -11.96 7.78 13.89
CA LEU A 575 -11.84 7.51 15.32
C LEU A 575 -10.82 8.45 15.95
N ALA A 576 -11.08 8.90 17.17
CA ALA A 576 -10.14 9.77 17.89
C ALA A 576 -10.05 9.40 19.37
N GLY A 577 -8.84 9.42 19.91
CA GLY A 577 -8.57 9.30 21.33
C GLY A 577 -8.50 10.67 21.99
N ARG A 578 -9.24 10.87 23.10
CA ARG A 578 -9.11 12.05 23.96
C ARG A 578 -9.07 11.64 25.42
N GLY A 579 -7.90 11.77 26.03
CA GLY A 579 -7.60 11.25 27.36
C GLY A 579 -7.82 9.73 27.39
N LYS A 580 -8.75 9.31 28.24
CA LYS A 580 -9.10 7.89 28.45
C LYS A 580 -10.34 7.43 27.67
N ALA A 581 -10.85 8.26 26.76
CA ALA A 581 -12.06 7.96 26.01
C ALA A 581 -11.77 7.90 24.51
N LEU A 582 -12.50 7.00 23.84
CA LEU A 582 -12.51 6.86 22.39
C LEU A 582 -13.81 7.45 21.82
N TYR A 583 -13.69 8.16 20.71
CA TYR A 583 -14.81 8.83 20.04
C TYR A 583 -14.86 8.43 18.57
N GLU A 584 -16.08 8.25 18.05
CA GLU A 584 -16.37 8.41 16.62
C GLU A 584 -16.59 9.90 16.36
N VAL A 585 -15.83 10.47 15.43
CA VAL A 585 -15.90 11.88 15.07
C VAL A 585 -16.43 12.02 13.65
N LYS A 586 -17.35 12.96 13.45
CA LYS A 586 -17.92 13.30 12.14
C LYS A 586 -17.78 14.80 11.91
N VAL A 587 -17.24 15.17 10.75
CA VAL A 587 -17.10 16.56 10.30
C VAL A 587 -17.94 16.74 9.05
N LYS A 588 -18.95 17.61 9.12
CA LYS A 588 -19.80 17.99 7.99
C LYS A 588 -19.32 19.32 7.40
N PHE A 589 -19.21 19.38 6.07
CA PHE A 589 -18.64 20.52 5.33
C PHE A 589 -19.65 21.43 4.67
#